data_AF-A0AAN4YDW7-F1
#
_entry.id   AF-A0AAN4YDW7-F1
#
_cell.length_a   1.000
_cell.length_b   1.000
_cell.length_c   1.000
_cell.angle_alpha   90.00
_cell.angle_beta   90.00
_cell.angle_gamma   90.00
#
_symmetry.space_group_name_H-M   'P 1'
#
loop_
_entity.id
_entity.type
_entity.pdbx_description
1 polymer ?
#
loop_
_entity_poly.entity_id
_entity_poly.type
_entity_poly.pdbx_seq_one_letter_code
_entity_poly.pdbx_strand_id
1 'polypeptide(L)'
;MVFLACVLKKKYTNPSSDVITVLAGLDHVDQVISNFVAVLDGIIRNGSSCEFHGIFLSYCWNGPMLTVSSVDLRIKAIKTAIAMTSGAYKTSLVSYFTHRDLFPSLMKFVQESETPIQVFDPFLLLGLLANYNKFEFQNPYQLRLDDFVNETSIQKIVKGVGVSCAAVRNGYVAVQDDAPEGWTLFSTLVYFGLGALSPSKKDKASPPNAEEAKEMFATL
;
A
#
# COMPACT_ATOMS: atom_id res chain seq x y z
N MET A 1 -9.30 -23.14 -8.10
CA MET A 1 -8.03 -22.91 -7.38
C MET A 1 -7.94 -23.77 -6.10
N VAL A 2 -8.12 -25.09 -6.18
CA VAL A 2 -8.00 -25.98 -4.99
C VAL A 2 -6.52 -26.29 -4.70
N PHE A 3 -5.72 -26.50 -5.75
CA PHE A 3 -4.30 -26.83 -5.63
C PHE A 3 -3.50 -25.72 -4.92
N LEU A 4 -3.60 -24.47 -5.38
CA LEU A 4 -2.86 -23.36 -4.78
C LEU A 4 -3.29 -23.08 -3.33
N ALA A 5 -4.58 -23.22 -3.02
CA ALA A 5 -5.08 -23.09 -1.65
C ALA A 5 -4.55 -24.20 -0.72
N CYS A 6 -4.45 -25.44 -1.21
CA CYS A 6 -3.87 -26.56 -0.47
C CYS A 6 -2.35 -26.40 -0.25
N VAL A 7 -1.64 -25.89 -1.26
CA VAL A 7 -0.20 -25.59 -1.20
C VAL A 7 0.06 -24.49 -0.16
N LEU A 8 -0.64 -23.36 -0.25
CA LEU A 8 -0.49 -22.23 0.68
C LEU A 8 -0.93 -22.55 2.12
N LYS A 9 -1.76 -23.59 2.33
CA LYS A 9 -2.15 -24.05 3.67
C LYS A 9 -1.06 -24.86 4.37
N LYS A 10 -0.01 -25.29 3.64
CA LYS A 10 1.10 -26.04 4.23
C LYS A 10 1.99 -25.11 5.03
N LYS A 11 2.42 -25.56 6.21
CA LYS A 11 3.33 -24.81 7.06
C LYS A 11 4.74 -24.95 6.51
N TYR A 12 5.20 -23.92 5.81
CA TYR A 12 6.54 -23.83 5.25
C TYR A 12 7.53 -23.40 6.32
N THR A 13 8.77 -23.88 6.21
CA THR A 13 9.85 -23.49 7.11
C THR A 13 10.24 -22.03 6.82
N ASN A 14 10.25 -21.66 5.55
CA ASN A 14 10.42 -20.27 5.10
C ASN A 14 9.26 -19.92 4.15
N PRO A 15 8.12 -19.40 4.66
CA PRO A 15 6.89 -19.23 3.88
C PRO A 15 7.09 -18.40 2.62
N SER A 16 7.89 -17.34 2.67
CA SER A 16 8.14 -16.49 1.51
C SER A 16 8.98 -17.22 0.45
N SER A 17 10.06 -17.91 0.83
CA SER A 17 10.96 -18.59 -0.12
C SER A 17 10.32 -19.85 -0.72
N ASP A 18 9.72 -20.69 0.11
CA ASP A 18 9.19 -21.99 -0.31
C ASP A 18 7.97 -21.81 -1.22
N VAL A 19 7.14 -20.79 -0.97
CA VAL A 19 5.99 -20.46 -1.84
C VAL A 19 6.45 -19.96 -3.20
N ILE A 20 7.52 -19.15 -3.28
CA ILE A 20 8.10 -18.70 -4.54
C ILE A 20 8.64 -19.89 -5.33
N THR A 21 9.37 -20.80 -4.68
CA THR A 21 9.88 -22.02 -5.32
C THR A 21 8.75 -22.89 -5.88
N VAL A 22 7.64 -23.05 -5.15
CA VAL A 22 6.49 -23.82 -5.62
C VAL A 22 5.73 -23.12 -6.75
N LEU A 23 5.64 -21.79 -6.72
CA LEU A 23 4.95 -21.01 -7.76
C LEU A 23 5.73 -20.91 -9.07
N ALA A 24 7.05 -20.79 -8.99
CA ALA A 24 7.88 -20.50 -10.16
C ALA A 24 8.61 -21.74 -10.73
N GLY A 25 8.62 -22.86 -10.01
CA GLY A 25 9.38 -24.06 -10.36
C GLY A 25 10.88 -23.86 -10.09
N LEU A 26 11.59 -24.89 -9.61
CA LEU A 26 12.98 -24.79 -9.14
C LEU A 26 13.97 -24.27 -10.19
N ASP A 27 13.76 -24.57 -11.48
CA ASP A 27 14.76 -24.32 -12.53
C ASP A 27 14.63 -22.97 -13.25
N HIS A 28 13.50 -22.25 -13.06
CA HIS A 28 13.18 -21.05 -13.87
C HIS A 28 12.74 -19.84 -13.04
N VAL A 29 12.95 -19.85 -11.71
CA VAL A 29 12.51 -18.79 -10.80
C VAL A 29 12.99 -17.41 -11.25
N ASP A 30 14.29 -17.25 -11.54
CA ASP A 30 14.87 -15.96 -11.91
C ASP A 30 14.23 -15.38 -13.17
N GLN A 31 13.95 -16.22 -14.18
CA GLN A 31 13.33 -15.80 -15.44
C GLN A 31 11.87 -15.41 -15.22
N VAL A 32 11.10 -16.22 -14.49
CA VAL A 32 9.67 -15.96 -14.23
C VAL A 32 9.50 -14.67 -13.44
N ILE A 33 10.27 -14.49 -12.37
CA ILE A 33 10.18 -13.30 -11.52
C ILE A 33 10.68 -12.06 -12.26
N SER A 34 11.78 -12.15 -13.02
CA SER A 34 12.26 -11.02 -13.83
C SER A 34 11.25 -10.59 -14.88
N ASN A 35 10.59 -11.55 -15.56
CA ASN A 35 9.53 -11.26 -16.52
C ASN A 35 8.31 -10.66 -15.83
N PHE A 36 7.94 -11.16 -14.66
CA PHE A 36 6.84 -10.61 -13.89
C PHE A 36 7.07 -9.14 -13.51
N VAL A 37 8.26 -8.80 -13.00
CA VAL A 37 8.63 -7.41 -12.69
C VAL A 37 8.65 -6.54 -13.95
N ALA A 38 9.12 -7.07 -15.09
CA ALA A 38 9.10 -6.35 -16.36
C ALA A 38 7.68 -6.06 -16.87
N VAL A 39 6.75 -7.02 -16.71
CA VAL A 39 5.33 -6.82 -17.05
C VAL A 39 4.70 -5.77 -16.13
N LEU A 40 4.98 -5.82 -14.82
CA LEU A 40 4.53 -4.80 -13.88
C LEU A 40 5.02 -3.41 -14.27
N ASP A 41 6.31 -3.26 -14.57
CA ASP A 41 6.88 -1.99 -15.05
C ASP A 41 6.16 -1.49 -16.30
N GLY A 42 5.95 -2.36 -17.28
CA GLY A 42 5.22 -2.03 -18.52
C GLY A 42 3.80 -1.55 -18.27
N ILE A 43 3.06 -2.22 -17.37
CA ILE A 43 1.70 -1.85 -16.99
C ILE A 43 1.71 -0.47 -16.30
N ILE A 44 2.57 -0.28 -15.30
CA ILE A 44 2.69 0.98 -14.54
C ILE A 44 3.04 2.15 -15.46
N ARG A 45 3.93 1.94 -16.43
CA ARG A 45 4.43 3.00 -17.31
C ARG A 45 3.41 3.45 -18.35
N ASN A 46 2.67 2.54 -18.98
CA ASN A 46 1.90 2.86 -20.18
C ASN A 46 0.38 2.71 -20.01
N GLY A 47 -0.10 2.02 -18.96
CA GLY A 47 -1.53 1.91 -18.67
C GLY A 47 -2.38 1.19 -19.71
N SER A 48 -1.84 0.68 -20.82
CA SER A 48 -2.63 0.20 -21.94
C SER A 48 -2.18 -1.16 -22.45
N SER A 49 -3.17 -2.05 -22.56
CA SER A 49 -3.22 -3.25 -23.41
C SER A 49 -2.10 -4.27 -23.22
N CYS A 50 -2.03 -4.89 -22.04
CA CYS A 50 -1.86 -6.34 -22.11
C CYS A 50 -3.16 -6.88 -22.70
N GLU A 51 -3.23 -7.00 -24.03
CA GLU A 51 -4.01 -8.10 -24.59
C GLU A 51 -3.41 -9.36 -24.01
N PHE A 52 -3.88 -9.74 -22.82
CA PHE A 52 -3.67 -11.05 -22.28
C PHE A 52 -4.34 -11.95 -23.31
N HIS A 53 -3.55 -12.41 -24.28
CA HIS A 53 -4.00 -13.35 -25.28
C HIS A 53 -4.66 -14.47 -24.50
N GLY A 54 -5.99 -14.51 -24.63
CA GLY A 54 -6.84 -15.08 -23.61
C GLY A 54 -6.50 -16.54 -23.40
N ILE A 55 -6.34 -16.95 -22.14
CA ILE A 55 -6.78 -18.25 -21.64
C ILE A 55 -7.14 -18.14 -20.15
N PHE A 56 -6.48 -17.29 -19.35
CA PHE A 56 -6.60 -17.41 -17.89
C PHE A 56 -7.86 -16.79 -17.25
N LEU A 57 -8.42 -15.72 -17.83
CA LEU A 57 -9.63 -15.08 -17.28
C LEU A 57 -10.94 -15.72 -17.79
N SER A 58 -10.90 -16.48 -18.89
CA SER A 58 -12.10 -17.10 -19.47
C SER A 58 -12.63 -18.30 -18.66
N TYR A 59 -11.82 -18.91 -17.80
CA TYR A 59 -12.21 -20.12 -17.05
C TYR A 59 -12.43 -19.89 -15.54
N CYS A 60 -12.16 -18.69 -15.01
CA CYS A 60 -12.28 -18.42 -13.57
C CYS A 60 -13.12 -17.19 -13.22
N TRP A 61 -13.57 -16.39 -14.19
CA TRP A 61 -14.38 -15.21 -13.92
C TRP A 61 -15.71 -15.27 -14.67
N ASN A 62 -16.77 -15.66 -13.97
CA ASN A 62 -18.17 -15.53 -14.43
C ASN A 62 -18.79 -14.17 -14.04
N GLY A 63 -17.97 -13.13 -13.85
CA GLY A 63 -18.44 -11.78 -13.56
C GLY A 63 -18.55 -10.94 -14.84
N PRO A 64 -19.34 -9.84 -14.83
CA PRO A 64 -19.42 -8.93 -15.97
C PRO A 64 -18.02 -8.44 -16.36
N MET A 65 -17.80 -8.27 -17.67
CA MET A 65 -16.57 -7.73 -18.25
C MET A 65 -16.37 -6.30 -17.74
N LEU A 66 -15.68 -6.17 -16.60
CA LEU A 66 -15.37 -4.89 -16.00
C LEU A 66 -14.40 -4.20 -16.95
N THR A 67 -14.83 -3.13 -17.61
CA THR A 67 -13.95 -2.21 -18.32
C THR A 67 -13.02 -1.57 -17.29
N VAL A 68 -11.89 -2.21 -17.00
CA VAL A 68 -10.89 -1.67 -16.07
C VAL A 68 -10.24 -0.48 -16.78
N SER A 69 -10.33 0.71 -16.19
CA SER A 69 -9.65 1.89 -16.75
C SER A 69 -8.13 1.68 -16.73
N SER A 70 -7.41 2.37 -17.63
CA SER A 70 -5.94 2.30 -17.70
C SER A 70 -5.28 2.68 -16.37
N VAL A 71 -5.88 3.62 -15.63
CA VAL A 71 -5.42 4.07 -14.30
C VAL A 71 -5.65 3.00 -13.24
N ASP A 72 -6.81 2.33 -13.24
CA ASP A 72 -7.11 1.25 -12.29
C ASP A 72 -6.16 0.07 -12.44
N LEU A 73 -5.77 -0.28 -13.67
CA LEU A 73 -4.79 -1.34 -13.91
C LEU A 73 -3.41 -0.99 -13.35
N ARG A 74 -2.98 0.27 -13.52
CA ARG A 74 -1.71 0.76 -12.98
C ARG A 74 -1.71 0.72 -11.45
N ILE A 75 -2.80 1.16 -10.81
CA ILE A 75 -2.96 1.10 -9.36
C ILE A 75 -2.92 -0.36 -8.88
N LYS A 76 -3.61 -1.28 -9.56
CA LYS A 76 -3.57 -2.71 -9.23
C LYS A 76 -2.15 -3.27 -9.34
N ALA A 77 -1.42 -2.93 -10.40
CA ALA A 77 -0.03 -3.35 -10.57
C ALA A 77 0.88 -2.83 -9.44
N ILE A 78 0.73 -1.55 -9.06
CA ILE A 78 1.44 -0.96 -7.91
C ILE A 78 1.10 -1.70 -6.62
N LYS A 79 -0.18 -1.94 -6.34
CA LYS A 79 -0.63 -2.69 -5.14
C LYS A 79 -0.09 -4.11 -5.10
N THR A 80 -0.04 -4.80 -6.25
CA THR A 80 0.59 -6.12 -6.34
C THR A 80 2.09 -6.06 -6.01
N ALA A 81 2.81 -5.05 -6.53
CA ALA A 81 4.23 -4.85 -6.20
C ALA A 81 4.43 -4.52 -4.70
N ILE A 82 3.57 -3.72 -4.08
CA ILE A 82 3.60 -3.43 -2.64
C ILE A 82 3.37 -4.71 -1.84
N ALA A 83 2.36 -5.50 -2.17
CA ALA A 83 2.06 -6.76 -1.49
C ALA A 83 3.26 -7.74 -1.60
N MET A 84 3.91 -7.79 -2.75
CA MET A 84 5.07 -8.64 -3.00
C MET A 84 6.30 -8.18 -2.22
N THR A 85 6.61 -6.87 -2.24
CA THR A 85 7.79 -6.30 -1.56
C THR A 85 7.65 -6.26 -0.05
N SER A 86 6.44 -6.03 0.48
CA SER A 86 6.17 -6.05 1.92
C SER A 86 6.28 -7.45 2.55
N GLY A 87 5.91 -8.51 1.82
CA GLY A 87 6.05 -9.91 2.27
C GLY A 87 7.42 -10.55 2.00
N ALA A 88 8.30 -9.84 1.29
CA ALA A 88 9.60 -10.34 0.83
C ALA A 88 10.77 -10.00 1.76
N TYR A 89 10.50 -9.74 3.05
CA TYR A 89 11.55 -9.44 4.00
C TYR A 89 12.57 -10.59 4.09
N LYS A 90 13.86 -10.27 3.91
CA LYS A 90 14.99 -11.21 3.85
C LYS A 90 14.92 -12.27 2.73
N THR A 91 14.20 -12.01 1.64
CA THR A 91 14.26 -12.86 0.44
C THR A 91 15.01 -12.18 -0.70
N SER A 92 15.41 -12.96 -1.71
CA SER A 92 15.95 -12.44 -2.97
C SER A 92 14.87 -11.82 -3.87
N LEU A 93 13.60 -11.76 -3.45
CA LEU A 93 12.53 -11.27 -4.32
C LEU A 93 12.65 -9.77 -4.60
N VAL A 94 13.05 -8.99 -3.60
CA VAL A 94 13.19 -7.52 -3.74
C VAL A 94 14.40 -7.14 -4.59
N SER A 95 15.42 -8.01 -4.71
CA SER A 95 16.58 -7.72 -5.57
C SER A 95 16.20 -7.65 -7.05
N TYR A 96 15.21 -8.42 -7.51
CA TYR A 96 14.69 -8.30 -8.88
C TYR A 96 14.06 -6.93 -9.16
N PHE A 97 13.36 -6.37 -8.16
CA PHE A 97 12.85 -4.99 -8.21
C PHE A 97 13.96 -3.95 -8.12
N THR A 98 15.15 -4.32 -7.65
CA THR A 98 16.33 -3.43 -7.63
C THR A 98 17.08 -3.46 -8.95
N HIS A 99 17.11 -4.62 -9.62
CA HIS A 99 17.75 -4.77 -10.93
C HIS A 99 16.92 -4.12 -12.06
N ARG A 100 15.60 -4.05 -11.90
CA ARG A 100 14.71 -3.30 -12.79
C ARG A 100 14.34 -1.98 -12.15
N ASP A 101 14.78 -0.89 -12.76
CA ASP A 101 14.52 0.46 -12.30
C ASP A 101 13.04 0.86 -12.55
N LEU A 102 12.21 0.73 -11.53
CA LEU A 102 10.79 1.13 -11.55
C LEU A 102 10.60 2.64 -11.32
N PHE A 103 11.65 3.38 -10.96
CA PHE A 103 11.55 4.79 -10.59
C PHE A 103 10.91 5.65 -11.71
N PRO A 104 11.31 5.53 -12.99
CA PRO A 104 10.72 6.34 -14.06
C PRO A 104 9.22 6.07 -14.23
N SER A 105 8.81 4.81 -14.13
CA SER A 105 7.43 4.37 -14.30
C SER A 105 6.55 4.87 -13.15
N LEU A 106 7.04 4.81 -11.92
CA LEU A 106 6.36 5.37 -10.75
C LEU A 106 6.25 6.89 -10.84
N MET A 107 7.32 7.60 -11.21
CA MET A 107 7.28 9.05 -11.35
C MET A 107 6.34 9.50 -12.47
N LYS A 108 6.31 8.78 -13.59
CA LYS A 108 5.34 9.02 -14.66
C LYS A 108 3.90 8.88 -14.15
N PHE A 109 3.61 7.85 -13.36
CA PHE A 109 2.30 7.68 -12.72
C PHE A 109 1.96 8.85 -11.79
N VAL A 110 2.89 9.27 -10.93
CA VAL A 110 2.69 10.41 -10.01
C VAL A 110 2.38 11.70 -10.78
N GLN A 111 3.07 11.93 -11.89
CA GLN A 111 2.86 13.12 -12.73
C GLN A 111 1.49 13.10 -13.43
N GLU A 112 1.08 11.95 -13.95
CA GLU A 112 -0.21 11.77 -14.64
C GLU A 112 -1.40 11.67 -13.67
N SER A 113 -1.15 11.39 -12.40
CA SER A 113 -2.22 11.27 -11.41
C SER A 113 -2.91 12.61 -11.15
N GLU A 114 -4.24 12.60 -11.25
CA GLU A 114 -5.11 13.75 -10.99
C GLU A 114 -5.52 13.86 -9.52
N THR A 115 -5.62 12.72 -8.81
CA THR A 115 -6.07 12.68 -7.42
C THR A 115 -4.91 12.48 -6.45
N PRO A 116 -4.79 13.30 -5.38
CA PRO A 116 -3.69 13.18 -4.43
C PRO A 116 -3.59 11.81 -3.76
N ILE A 117 -4.71 11.12 -3.53
CA ILE A 117 -4.75 9.83 -2.83
C ILE A 117 -4.10 8.71 -3.65
N GLN A 118 -4.16 8.77 -4.98
CA GLN A 118 -3.54 7.79 -5.87
C GLN A 118 -2.00 7.88 -5.86
N VAL A 119 -1.44 9.04 -5.48
CA VAL A 119 0.01 9.26 -5.39
C VAL A 119 0.63 8.55 -4.18
N PHE A 120 -0.18 8.16 -3.19
CA PHE A 120 0.31 7.51 -1.98
C PHE A 120 0.92 6.13 -2.24
N ASP A 121 0.19 5.24 -2.93
CA ASP A 121 0.64 3.88 -3.24
C ASP A 121 2.00 3.83 -4.00
N PRO A 122 2.22 4.56 -5.10
CA PRO A 122 3.52 4.55 -5.80
C PRO A 122 4.65 5.10 -4.94
N PHE A 123 4.36 6.09 -4.08
CA PHE A 123 5.35 6.63 -3.15
C PHE A 123 5.69 5.64 -2.03
N LEU A 124 4.68 4.92 -1.51
CA LEU A 124 4.88 3.85 -0.52
C LEU A 124 5.76 2.73 -1.08
N LEU A 125 5.48 2.29 -2.32
CA LEU A 125 6.30 1.29 -3.00
C LEU A 125 7.75 1.77 -3.14
N LEU A 126 7.95 3.01 -3.57
CA LEU A 126 9.29 3.60 -3.69
C LEU A 126 10.01 3.65 -2.33
N GLY A 127 9.31 4.00 -1.26
CA GLY A 127 9.84 3.99 0.10
C GLY A 127 10.23 2.59 0.58
N LEU A 128 9.46 1.55 0.24
CA LEU A 128 9.82 0.15 0.52
C LEU A 128 11.08 -0.26 -0.23
N LEU A 129 11.15 0.05 -1.53
CA LEU A 129 12.29 -0.28 -2.37
C LEU A 129 13.56 0.48 -1.94
N ALA A 130 13.45 1.75 -1.56
CA ALA A 130 14.57 2.54 -1.06
C ALA A 130 15.05 2.12 0.34
N ASN A 131 14.19 1.49 1.15
CA ASN A 131 14.59 0.96 2.46
C ASN A 131 15.24 -0.42 2.38
N TYR A 132 15.10 -1.13 1.25
CA TYR A 132 15.70 -2.46 1.08
C TYR A 132 17.22 -2.41 1.22
N ASN A 133 17.75 -3.18 2.18
CA ASN A 133 19.17 -3.35 2.48
C ASN A 133 19.98 -2.04 2.55
N LYS A 134 19.33 -0.96 3.01
CA LYS A 134 19.88 0.41 3.06
C LYS A 134 21.19 0.56 3.85
N PHE A 135 21.51 -0.42 4.70
CA PHE A 135 22.72 -0.41 5.53
C PHE A 135 23.78 -1.40 5.04
N GLU A 136 23.46 -2.25 4.07
CA GLU A 136 24.36 -3.29 3.58
C GLU A 136 25.01 -2.91 2.24
N PHE A 137 24.30 -2.16 1.39
CA PHE A 137 24.82 -1.66 0.12
C PHE A 137 24.14 -0.35 -0.32
N GLN A 138 24.77 0.34 -1.27
CA GLN A 138 24.23 1.56 -1.88
C GLN A 138 23.01 1.21 -2.76
N ASN A 139 21.82 1.56 -2.29
CA ASN A 139 20.57 1.26 -2.97
C ASN A 139 20.31 2.28 -4.11
N PRO A 140 20.07 1.83 -5.37
CA PRO A 140 19.88 2.74 -6.50
C PRO A 140 18.66 3.65 -6.35
N TYR A 141 17.60 3.21 -5.67
CA TYR A 141 16.42 4.05 -5.41
C TYR A 141 16.72 5.17 -4.42
N GLN A 142 17.65 4.96 -3.49
CA GLN A 142 18.08 6.03 -2.58
C GLN A 142 18.84 7.12 -3.33
N LEU A 143 19.78 6.73 -4.20
CA LEU A 143 20.50 7.70 -5.02
C LEU A 143 19.56 8.52 -5.89
N ARG A 144 18.55 7.87 -6.48
CA ARG A 144 17.56 8.58 -7.29
C ARG A 144 16.67 9.50 -6.48
N LEU A 145 16.36 9.15 -5.23
CA LEU A 145 15.63 10.02 -4.33
C LEU A 145 16.48 11.22 -3.87
N ASP A 146 17.78 11.01 -3.67
CA ASP A 146 18.74 12.07 -3.30
C ASP A 146 18.91 13.08 -4.44
N ASP A 147 19.03 12.59 -5.67
CA ASP A 147 19.12 13.40 -6.89
C ASP A 147 17.74 13.89 -7.41
N PHE A 148 16.64 13.63 -6.69
CA PHE A 148 15.30 13.89 -7.20
C PHE A 148 14.95 15.39 -7.18
N VAL A 149 14.97 16.02 -8.35
CA VAL A 149 14.58 17.43 -8.52
C VAL A 149 13.40 17.54 -9.47
N ASN A 150 12.18 17.36 -8.94
CA ASN A 150 10.94 17.60 -9.68
C ASN A 150 9.89 18.21 -8.75
N GLU A 151 9.86 19.54 -8.67
CA GLU A 151 9.01 20.26 -7.71
C GLU A 151 7.53 19.90 -7.85
N THR A 152 7.02 19.81 -9.08
CA THR A 152 5.62 19.44 -9.33
C THR A 152 5.27 18.07 -8.76
N SER A 153 6.14 17.08 -8.98
CA SER A 153 5.95 15.72 -8.46
C SER A 153 6.10 15.69 -6.94
N ILE A 154 7.08 16.41 -6.39
CA ILE A 154 7.29 16.54 -4.94
C ILE A 154 6.06 17.15 -4.27
N GLN A 155 5.51 18.24 -4.81
CA GLN A 155 4.30 18.87 -4.27
C GLN A 155 3.09 17.93 -4.32
N LYS A 156 2.93 17.14 -5.39
CA LYS A 156 1.89 16.12 -5.47
C LYS A 156 2.07 15.03 -4.42
N ILE A 157 3.29 14.55 -4.22
CA ILE A 157 3.63 13.55 -3.19
C ILE A 157 3.32 14.09 -1.80
N VAL A 158 3.79 15.29 -1.45
CA VAL A 158 3.54 15.92 -0.15
C VAL A 158 2.04 16.07 0.12
N LYS A 159 1.27 16.54 -0.87
CA LYS A 159 -0.19 16.65 -0.76
C LYS A 159 -0.85 15.28 -0.61
N GLY A 160 -0.44 14.28 -1.39
CA GLY A 160 -0.96 12.92 -1.31
C GLY A 160 -0.72 12.28 0.05
N VAL A 161 0.51 12.35 0.56
CA VAL A 161 0.86 11.87 1.91
C VAL A 161 0.07 12.63 2.97
N GLY A 162 -0.04 13.96 2.87
CA GLY A 162 -0.80 14.76 3.81
C GLY A 162 -2.29 14.36 3.86
N VAL A 163 -2.92 14.16 2.70
CA VAL A 163 -4.32 13.70 2.60
C VAL A 163 -4.47 12.30 3.19
N SER A 164 -3.58 11.36 2.85
CA SER A 164 -3.63 9.99 3.37
C SER A 164 -3.43 9.95 4.89
N CYS A 165 -2.45 10.68 5.43
CA CYS A 165 -2.25 10.78 6.88
C CYS A 165 -3.44 11.43 7.58
N ALA A 166 -4.04 12.46 7.00
CA ALA A 166 -5.25 13.07 7.52
C ALA A 166 -6.43 12.10 7.50
N ALA A 167 -6.61 11.31 6.44
CA ALA A 167 -7.65 10.30 6.34
C ALA A 167 -7.49 9.20 7.40
N VAL A 168 -6.29 8.65 7.56
CA VAL A 168 -5.99 7.63 8.59
C VAL A 168 -6.19 8.20 9.99
N ARG A 169 -5.71 9.42 10.26
CA ARG A 169 -5.95 10.09 11.55
C ARG A 169 -7.44 10.29 11.81
N ASN A 170 -8.20 10.78 10.83
CA ASN A 170 -9.63 11.02 11.01
C ASN A 170 -10.38 9.70 11.24
N GLY A 171 -10.00 8.63 10.56
CA GLY A 171 -10.52 7.28 10.81
C GLY A 171 -10.18 6.79 12.21
N TYR A 172 -8.94 6.99 12.67
CA TYR A 172 -8.54 6.68 14.04
C TYR A 172 -9.34 7.44 15.08
N VAL A 173 -9.47 8.77 14.92
CA VAL A 173 -10.26 9.63 15.81
C VAL A 173 -11.73 9.19 15.83
N ALA A 174 -12.30 8.83 14.67
CA ALA A 174 -13.68 8.37 14.58
C ALA A 174 -13.90 7.02 15.30
N VAL A 175 -12.94 6.11 15.24
CA VAL A 175 -13.04 4.79 15.89
C VAL A 175 -12.75 4.87 17.38
N GLN A 176 -11.76 5.66 17.78
CA GLN A 176 -11.31 5.74 19.18
C GLN A 176 -11.99 6.84 19.99
N ASP A 177 -12.84 7.68 19.37
CA ASP A 177 -13.42 8.89 19.98
C ASP A 177 -12.34 9.80 20.61
N ASP A 178 -11.13 9.76 20.06
CA ASP A 178 -9.96 10.53 20.50
C ASP A 178 -9.96 11.91 19.83
N ALA A 179 -11.13 12.57 19.84
CA ALA A 179 -11.22 13.95 19.45
C ALA A 179 -10.43 14.80 20.46
N PRO A 180 -9.57 15.74 20.03
CA PRO A 180 -8.89 16.64 20.96
C PRO A 180 -9.97 17.29 21.82
N GLU A 181 -9.77 17.31 23.15
CA GLU A 181 -10.75 17.91 24.06
C GLU A 181 -11.04 19.33 23.59
N GLY A 182 -12.22 19.49 22.96
CA GLY A 182 -12.64 20.79 22.47
C GLY A 182 -12.68 21.75 23.65
N TRP A 183 -12.26 22.98 23.42
CA TRP A 183 -12.48 24.07 24.37
C TRP A 183 -14.00 24.26 24.49
N THR A 184 -14.63 23.60 25.45
CA THR A 184 -16.02 23.81 25.78
C THR A 184 -16.06 24.81 26.92
N LEU A 185 -17.03 25.74 26.92
CA LEU A 185 -17.19 26.68 28.04
C LEU A 185 -17.28 25.95 29.39
N PHE A 186 -17.78 24.71 29.38
CA PHE A 186 -17.84 23.82 30.52
C PHE A 186 -16.48 23.26 30.95
N SER A 187 -15.58 22.88 30.03
CA SER A 187 -14.23 22.42 30.41
C SER A 187 -13.41 23.54 31.05
N THR A 188 -13.58 24.79 30.59
CA THR A 188 -13.01 25.98 31.24
C THR A 188 -13.67 26.26 32.60
N LEU A 189 -15.00 26.18 32.72
CA LEU A 189 -15.69 26.36 34.03
C LEU A 189 -15.28 25.30 35.06
N VAL A 190 -15.10 24.05 34.64
CA VAL A 190 -14.60 22.95 35.49
C VAL A 190 -13.14 23.21 35.90
N TYR A 191 -12.30 23.69 34.99
CA TYR A 191 -10.91 24.08 35.29
C TYR A 191 -10.82 25.25 36.29
N PHE A 192 -11.78 26.18 36.25
CA PHE A 192 -11.92 27.28 37.22
C PHE A 192 -12.74 26.93 38.48
N GLY A 193 -13.05 25.65 38.72
CA GLY A 193 -13.67 25.20 39.97
C GLY A 193 -15.20 25.39 40.06
N LEU A 194 -15.86 25.79 38.97
CA LEU A 194 -17.33 25.92 38.87
C LEU A 194 -17.99 24.67 38.27
N GLY A 195 -17.42 23.48 38.51
CA GLY A 195 -17.95 22.20 38.01
C GLY A 195 -19.35 21.82 38.50
N ALA A 196 -19.88 22.50 39.53
CA ALA A 196 -21.22 22.29 40.09
C ALA A 196 -22.37 22.73 39.14
N LEU A 197 -22.07 23.49 38.09
CA LEU A 197 -23.04 23.92 37.07
C LEU A 197 -23.00 23.07 35.80
N SER A 198 -22.14 22.05 35.76
CA SER A 198 -22.05 21.12 34.64
C SER A 198 -23.23 20.13 34.67
N PRO A 199 -24.03 20.01 33.60
CA PRO A 199 -24.95 18.89 33.47
C PRO A 199 -24.13 17.59 33.49
N SER A 200 -24.74 16.56 34.08
CA SER A 200 -24.15 15.27 34.43
C SER A 200 -23.09 14.76 33.46
N LYS A 201 -21.97 14.29 34.04
CA LYS A 201 -20.95 13.44 33.44
C LYS A 201 -21.63 12.40 32.53
N LYS A 202 -21.66 12.62 31.22
CA LYS A 202 -21.82 11.50 30.29
C LYS A 202 -20.49 10.79 30.35
N ASP A 203 -20.50 9.59 30.92
CA ASP A 203 -19.38 8.66 30.84
C ASP A 203 -18.91 8.61 29.38
N LYS A 204 -17.65 8.99 29.15
CA LYS A 204 -16.97 8.71 27.88
C LYS A 204 -17.14 7.21 27.66
N ALA A 205 -17.70 6.81 26.51
CA ALA A 205 -17.67 5.42 26.13
C ALA A 205 -16.21 4.97 26.16
N SER A 206 -15.90 3.90 26.89
CA SER A 206 -14.57 3.31 26.89
C SER A 206 -14.15 3.07 25.44
N PRO A 207 -12.90 3.38 25.05
CA PRO A 207 -12.46 3.12 23.68
C PRO A 207 -12.70 1.63 23.35
N PRO A 208 -13.15 1.33 22.13
CA PRO A 208 -13.48 -0.04 21.73
C PRO A 208 -12.29 -0.97 21.92
N ASN A 209 -12.58 -2.23 22.25
CA ASN A 209 -11.51 -3.22 22.42
C ASN A 209 -10.79 -3.47 21.08
N ALA A 210 -9.63 -4.12 21.10
CA ALA A 210 -8.82 -4.31 19.88
C ALA A 210 -9.54 -5.11 18.76
N GLU A 211 -10.46 -6.01 19.11
CA GLU A 211 -11.24 -6.79 18.14
C GLU A 211 -12.38 -5.96 17.54
N GLU A 212 -13.12 -5.22 18.38
CA GLU A 212 -14.19 -4.28 17.97
C GLU A 212 -13.62 -3.15 17.10
N ALA A 213 -12.49 -2.56 17.51
CA ALA A 213 -11.83 -1.52 16.72
C ALA A 213 -11.41 -2.04 15.34
N LYS A 214 -10.98 -3.30 15.24
CA LYS A 214 -10.59 -3.92 13.97
C LYS A 214 -11.79 -4.10 13.04
N GLU A 215 -12.96 -4.47 13.56
CA GLU A 215 -14.20 -4.54 12.79
C GLU A 215 -14.63 -3.14 12.33
N MET A 216 -14.54 -2.13 13.21
CA MET A 216 -14.85 -0.74 12.85
C MET A 216 -13.92 -0.20 11.76
N PHE A 217 -12.62 -0.46 11.84
CA PHE A 217 -11.67 -0.10 10.78
C PHE A 217 -11.93 -0.84 9.47
N ALA A 218 -12.48 -2.06 9.49
CA ALA A 218 -12.82 -2.79 8.28
C ALA A 218 -14.04 -2.20 7.55
N THR A 219 -14.83 -1.36 8.22
CA THR A 219 -16.01 -0.69 7.64
C THR A 219 -15.74 0.71 7.08
N LEU A 220 -14.53 1.26 7.29
CA LEU A 220 -14.07 2.55 6.77
C LEU A 220 -13.42 2.43 5.38
#